data_AF-A0AAV4IID8-F1
#
_entry.id   AF-A0AAV4IID8-F1
#
_cell.length_a   1.000
_cell.length_b   1.000
_cell.length_c   1.000
_cell.angle_alpha   90.00
_cell.angle_beta   90.00
_cell.angle_gamma   90.00
#
_symmetry.space_group_name_H-M   'P 1'
#
loop_
_entity.id
_entity.type
_entity.pdbx_description
1 polymer ?
#
loop_
_entity_poly.entity_id
_entity_poly.type
_entity_poly.pdbx_seq_one_letter_code
_entity_poly.pdbx_strand_id
1 'polypeptide(L)'
;MGSQGHAHDLFYMNGVILRWLVPIGTTINAQYYKKVLQDKLRPVIRKKRRGLLESGILFHHDNTPVHTARAVTDVLAGYVGTAGASSSFT
;
A
#
# COMPACT_ATOMS: atom_id res chain seq x y z
N MET A 1 -21.56 -16.20 17.97
CA MET A 1 -20.98 -16.29 16.62
C MET A 1 -20.07 -15.10 16.41
N GLY A 2 -18.75 -15.28 16.50
CA GLY A 2 -17.81 -14.19 16.23
C GLY A 2 -17.76 -13.92 14.74
N SER A 3 -18.28 -12.78 14.28
CA SER A 3 -18.10 -12.35 12.89
C SER A 3 -16.61 -12.11 12.68
N GLN A 4 -15.98 -12.93 11.82
CA GLN A 4 -14.58 -12.74 11.45
C GLN A 4 -14.46 -11.40 10.71
N GLY A 5 -13.70 -10.45 11.27
CA GLY A 5 -13.23 -9.30 10.51
C GLY A 5 -12.28 -9.78 9.40
N HIS A 6 -12.34 -9.18 8.21
CA HIS A 6 -11.41 -9.52 7.14
C HIS A 6 -10.06 -8.83 7.40
N ALA A 7 -8.97 -9.54 7.11
CA ALA A 7 -7.63 -9.00 7.21
C ALA A 7 -7.08 -8.74 5.82
N HIS A 8 -6.32 -7.66 5.67
CA HIS A 8 -5.55 -7.40 4.47
C HIS A 8 -4.07 -7.50 4.81
N ASP A 9 -3.34 -8.15 3.91
CA ASP A 9 -1.93 -8.45 4.05
C ASP A 9 -1.16 -7.89 2.85
N LEU A 10 -0.03 -7.26 3.14
CA LEU A 10 0.97 -6.87 2.15
C LEU A 10 2.23 -7.69 2.37
N PHE A 11 2.81 -8.18 1.29
CA PHE A 11 4.01 -9.01 1.29
C PHE A 11 5.17 -8.30 0.60
N TYR A 12 6.38 -8.62 1.02
CA TYR A 12 7.61 -8.20 0.35
C TYR A 12 8.67 -9.29 0.47
N MET A 13 9.07 -9.86 -0.68
CA MET A 13 10.07 -10.92 -0.84
C MET A 13 9.89 -12.06 0.18
N ASN A 14 10.54 -11.95 1.33
CA ASN A 14 10.58 -12.97 2.38
C ASN A 14 9.43 -12.83 3.41
N GLY A 15 8.21 -12.52 2.97
CA GLY A 15 7.01 -12.62 3.79
C GLY A 15 6.23 -11.33 4.03
N VAL A 16 5.33 -11.35 5.02
CA VAL A 16 4.39 -10.27 5.32
C VAL A 16 5.12 -9.03 5.83
N ILE A 17 4.92 -7.88 5.18
CA ILE A 17 5.41 -6.59 5.66
C ILE A 17 4.41 -5.95 6.62
N LEU A 18 3.13 -5.93 6.23
CA LEU A 18 2.02 -5.34 6.98
C LEU A 18 0.80 -6.25 6.91
N ARG A 19 0.21 -6.55 8.07
CA ARG A 19 -1.12 -7.13 8.23
C ARG A 19 -1.98 -6.14 9.00
N TRP A 20 -3.19 -5.87 8.55
CA TRP A 20 -4.16 -5.11 9.34
C TRP A 20 -5.54 -5.74 9.30
N LEU A 21 -6.23 -5.67 10.44
CA LEU A 21 -7.63 -6.05 10.55
C LEU A 21 -8.50 -4.89 10.07
N VAL A 22 -9.47 -5.20 9.23
CA VAL A 22 -10.48 -4.26 8.79
C VAL A 22 -11.67 -4.38 9.75
N PRO A 23 -12.10 -3.28 10.41
CA PRO A 23 -13.20 -3.34 11.34
C PRO A 23 -14.48 -3.87 10.66
N ILE A 24 -15.26 -4.67 11.38
CA ILE A 24 -16.49 -5.26 10.87
C ILE A 24 -17.43 -4.15 10.39
N GLY A 25 -18.06 -4.34 9.23
CA GLY A 25 -18.94 -3.35 8.60
C GLY A 25 -18.20 -2.21 7.87
N THR A 26 -16.87 -2.19 7.86
CA THR A 26 -16.11 -1.18 7.12
C THR A 26 -16.00 -1.56 5.64
N THR A 27 -16.43 -0.66 4.77
CA THR A 27 -16.10 -0.72 3.35
C THR A 27 -14.74 -0.08 3.12
N ILE A 28 -13.81 -0.79 2.51
CA ILE A 28 -12.51 -0.23 2.11
C ILE A 28 -12.73 0.65 0.89
N ASN A 29 -12.88 1.95 1.12
CA ASN A 29 -12.86 2.95 0.06
C ASN A 29 -11.44 3.49 -0.17
N ALA A 30 -11.28 4.32 -1.20
CA ALA A 30 -9.99 4.92 -1.56
C ALA A 30 -9.35 5.71 -0.41
N GLN A 31 -10.14 6.45 0.39
CA GLN A 31 -9.61 7.23 1.53
C GLN A 31 -9.13 6.34 2.66
N TYR A 32 -9.85 5.26 2.95
CA TYR A 32 -9.42 4.27 3.93
C TYR A 32 -8.10 3.63 3.50
N TYR A 33 -8.02 3.17 2.25
CA TYR A 33 -6.81 2.54 1.72
C TYR A 33 -5.61 3.50 1.70
N LYS A 34 -5.83 4.76 1.28
CA LYS A 34 -4.83 5.84 1.37
C LYS A 34 -4.26 5.98 2.78
N LYS A 35 -5.12 6.04 3.82
CA LYS A 35 -4.67 6.13 5.21
C LYS A 35 -3.85 4.92 5.63
N VAL A 36 -4.22 3.71 5.20
CA VAL A 36 -3.41 2.52 5.45
C VAL A 36 -2.01 2.65 4.85
N LEU A 37 -1.89 3.12 3.60
CA LEU A 37 -0.59 3.34 2.97
C LEU A 37 0.24 4.37 3.75
N GLN A 38 -0.32 5.52 4.08
CA GLN A 38 0.41 6.61 4.71
C GLN A 38 0.76 6.32 6.18
N ASP A 39 -0.21 5.85 6.94
CA ASP A 39 -0.13 5.82 8.41
C ASP A 39 0.35 4.46 8.93
N LYS A 40 0.18 3.38 8.14
CA LYS A 40 0.58 2.02 8.56
C LYS A 40 1.74 1.48 7.74
N LEU A 41 1.66 1.53 6.41
CA LEU A 41 2.66 0.89 5.55
C LEU A 41 4.00 1.65 5.59
N ARG A 42 3.99 2.97 5.34
CA ARG A 42 5.22 3.78 5.30
C ARG A 42 6.07 3.64 6.57
N PRO A 43 5.51 3.75 7.80
CA PRO A 43 6.29 3.57 9.02
C PRO A 43 6.82 2.15 9.20
N VAL A 44 6.04 1.14 8.81
CA VAL A 44 6.46 -0.26 8.93
C VAL A 44 7.61 -0.59 7.99
N ILE A 45 7.61 -0.07 6.76
CA ILE A 45 8.75 -0.19 5.83
C ILE A 45 10.00 0.44 6.44
N ARG A 46 9.91 1.70 6.92
CA ARG A 46 11.04 2.40 7.56
C ARG A 46 11.64 1.60 8.72
N LYS A 47 10.80 0.93 9.51
CA LYS A 47 11.23 0.14 10.66
C LYS A 47 11.81 -1.22 10.28
N LYS A 48 11.13 -1.98 9.41
CA LYS A 48 11.42 -3.39 9.13
C LYS A 48 12.30 -3.63 7.90
N ARG A 49 12.39 -2.67 6.99
CA ARG A 49 13.05 -2.77 5.66
C ARG A 49 13.75 -1.45 5.32
N ARG A 50 14.75 -1.07 6.12
CA ARG A 50 15.56 0.14 5.88
C ARG A 50 16.18 0.10 4.47
N GLY A 51 16.20 1.21 3.74
CA GLY A 51 16.70 1.29 2.36
C GLY A 51 15.64 1.00 1.29
N LEU A 52 14.50 0.41 1.65
CA LEU A 52 13.47 0.03 0.66
C LEU A 52 12.69 1.23 0.11
N LEU A 53 12.45 2.27 0.92
CA LEU A 53 11.79 3.48 0.40
C LEU A 53 12.72 4.25 -0.55
N GLU A 54 14.02 4.27 -0.25
CA GLU A 54 15.04 4.92 -1.05
C GLU A 54 15.25 4.18 -2.39
N SER A 55 15.19 2.85 -2.37
CA SER A 55 15.30 2.01 -3.57
C SER A 55 14.07 2.08 -4.48
N GLY A 56 12.94 2.55 -3.94
CA GLY A 56 11.65 2.51 -4.63
C GLY A 56 10.95 1.16 -4.49
N ILE A 57 9.62 1.19 -4.59
CA ILE A 57 8.74 0.04 -4.44
C ILE A 57 7.81 -0.04 -5.65
N LEU A 58 7.79 -1.21 -6.28
CA LEU A 58 6.77 -1.59 -7.26
C LEU A 58 5.61 -2.28 -6.54
N PHE A 59 4.41 -1.71 -6.62
CA PHE A 59 3.21 -2.31 -6.06
C PHE A 59 2.57 -3.29 -7.04
N HIS A 60 2.20 -4.46 -6.55
CA HIS A 60 1.38 -5.43 -7.27
C HIS A 60 0.13 -5.73 -6.45
N HIS A 61 -1.03 -5.28 -6.94
CA HIS A 61 -2.36 -5.50 -6.37
C HIS A 61 -3.38 -5.65 -7.50
N ASP A 62 -4.62 -6.02 -7.17
CA ASP A 62 -5.69 -6.06 -8.16
C ASP A 62 -6.05 -4.66 -8.69
N ASN A 63 -6.79 -4.61 -9.80
CA ASN A 63 -7.17 -3.37 -10.46
C ASN A 63 -8.50 -2.79 -9.93
N THR A 64 -8.80 -2.98 -8.65
CA THR A 64 -10.08 -2.49 -8.09
C THR A 64 -10.17 -0.96 -8.18
N PRO A 65 -11.38 -0.37 -8.34
CA PRO A 65 -11.57 1.08 -8.38
C PRO A 65 -11.00 1.80 -7.15
N VAL A 66 -10.89 1.11 -6.02
CA VAL A 66 -10.29 1.62 -4.79
C VAL A 66 -8.80 1.83 -4.94
N HIS A 67 -8.09 0.88 -5.56
CA HIS A 67 -6.64 0.92 -5.72
C HIS A 67 -6.19 1.80 -6.89
N THR A 68 -7.05 1.96 -7.90
CA THR A 68 -6.79 2.85 -9.06
C THR A 68 -7.30 4.28 -8.86
N ALA A 69 -8.02 4.57 -7.77
CA ALA A 69 -8.49 5.92 -7.47
C ALA A 69 -7.30 6.90 -7.37
N ARG A 70 -7.48 8.11 -7.93
CA ARG A 70 -6.43 9.15 -7.96
C ARG A 70 -5.80 9.44 -6.60
N ALA A 71 -6.63 9.52 -5.56
CA ALA A 71 -6.17 9.75 -4.19
C ALA A 71 -5.19 8.67 -3.67
N VAL A 72 -5.28 7.45 -4.20
CA VAL A 72 -4.38 6.33 -3.88
C VAL A 72 -3.16 6.36 -4.79
N THR A 73 -3.33 6.54 -6.10
CA THR A 73 -2.20 6.57 -7.04
C THR A 73 -1.23 7.72 -6.74
N ASP A 74 -1.72 8.89 -6.32
CA ASP A 74 -0.88 10.02 -5.89
C ASP A 74 0.00 9.66 -4.69
N VAL A 75 -0.50 8.81 -3.78
CA VAL A 75 0.27 8.32 -2.62
C VAL A 75 1.26 7.25 -3.04
N LEU A 76 0.87 6.34 -3.95
CA LEU A 76 1.74 5.31 -4.50
C LEU A 76 2.92 5.89 -5.27
N ALA A 77 2.74 7.01 -5.96
CA ALA A 77 3.82 7.73 -6.64
C ALA A 77 4.96 8.10 -5.67
N GLY A 78 4.64 8.42 -4.41
CA GLY A 78 5.63 8.71 -3.36
C GLY A 78 6.39 7.48 -2.81
N TYR A 79 6.16 6.30 -3.38
CA TYR A 79 6.90 5.07 -3.12
C TYR A 79 7.76 4.62 -4.31
N VAL A 80 7.57 5.20 -5.49
CA VAL A 80 8.43 4.93 -6.64
C VAL A 80 9.78 5.60 -6.39
N GLY A 81 10.87 4.88 -6.64
CA GLY A 81 12.22 5.41 -6.46
C GLY A 81 12.49 6.56 -7.43
N THR A 82 13.36 7.50 -7.05
CA THR A 82 13.75 8.64 -7.92
C THR A 82 14.63 8.21 -9.10
N ALA A 83 15.03 6.94 -9.17
CA ALA A 83 15.70 6.36 -10.32
C ALA A 83 14.69 6.07 -11.45
N GLY A 84 14.28 7.12 -12.16
CA GLY A 84 13.45 6.97 -13.37
C GLY A 84 12.34 7.99 -13.56
N ALA A 85 12.54 9.25 -13.17
CA ALA A 85 11.77 10.35 -13.77
C ALA A 85 12.24 10.59 -15.22
N SER A 86 12.06 9.59 -16.09
CA SER A 86 12.05 9.73 -17.55
C SER A 86 11.61 8.41 -18.17
N SER A 87 10.32 8.28 -18.42
CA SER A 87 9.84 7.66 -19.67
C SER A 87 8.36 8.01 -19.80
N SER A 88 8.14 9.02 -20.63
CA SER A 88 6.87 9.24 -21.32
C SER A 88 6.43 7.89 -21.91
N PHE A 89 5.25 7.42 -21.53
CA PHE A 89 4.55 6.44 -22.35
C PHE A 89 3.82 7.27 -23.40
N THR A 90 4.10 6.96 -24.68
CA THR A 90 3.63 7.58 -25.93
C THR A 90 2.21 8.13 -25.91
#